data_AF-A0A811AP53-F1
#
_entry.id   AF-A0A811AP53-F1
#
_cell.length_a   1.000
_cell.length_b   1.000
_cell.length_c   1.000
_cell.angle_alpha   90.00
_cell.angle_beta   90.00
_cell.angle_gamma   90.00
#
_symmetry.space_group_name_H-M   'P 1'
#
loop_
_entity.id
_entity.type
_entity.pdbx_description
1 polymer ?
#
loop_
_entity_poly.entity_id
_entity_poly.type
_entity_poly.pdbx_seq_one_letter_code
_entity_poly.pdbx_strand_id
1 'polypeptide(L)'
;MKINQIKDIIKSGVVGTFPVSTKFTHATGDYNVITGAYLGNITLKTEGTLTISANGSRTYNGVVRSYDDKYDFNASTHRGVIGESLTRLRAMFSGKEYQILLLGEIHIKESGKR
;
A
#
# COMPACT_ATOMS: atom_id res chain seq x y z
N MET A 1 9.41 0.03 -8.43
CA MET A 1 8.14 0.78 -8.53
C MET A 1 6.99 -0.23 -8.55
N LYS A 2 6.19 -0.33 -7.49
CA LYS A 2 5.16 -1.40 -7.31
C LYS A 2 3.75 -1.00 -7.80
N ILE A 3 3.51 0.27 -8.15
CA ILE A 3 2.21 0.77 -8.64
C ILE A 3 2.18 0.70 -10.18
N ASN A 4 1.23 -0.06 -10.74
CA ASN A 4 1.19 -0.35 -12.18
C ASN A 4 1.10 0.90 -13.05
N GLN A 5 0.15 1.81 -12.82
CA GLN A 5 0.01 3.03 -13.62
C GLN A 5 1.32 3.84 -13.67
N ILE A 6 1.97 4.05 -12.52
CA ILE A 6 3.25 4.79 -12.44
C ILE A 6 4.36 4.03 -13.18
N LYS A 7 4.41 2.69 -13.03
CA LYS A 7 5.38 1.83 -13.72
C LYS A 7 5.22 1.90 -15.24
N ASP A 8 4.00 1.89 -15.74
CA ASP A 8 3.71 1.96 -17.19
C ASP A 8 4.10 3.32 -17.79
N ILE A 9 3.80 4.43 -17.11
CA ILE A 9 4.23 5.77 -17.55
C ILE A 9 5.77 5.87 -17.59
N ILE A 10 6.46 5.29 -16.61
CA ILE A 10 7.94 5.30 -16.61
C ILE A 10 8.51 4.43 -17.75
N LYS A 11 7.89 3.27 -18.01
CA LYS A 11 8.36 2.33 -19.03
C LYS A 11 8.12 2.82 -20.46
N SER A 12 7.06 3.60 -20.70
CA SER A 12 6.77 4.16 -22.03
C SER A 12 7.84 5.15 -22.52
N GLY A 13 8.69 5.67 -21.62
CA GLY A 13 9.78 6.57 -21.96
C GLY A 13 9.37 8.00 -22.26
N VAL A 14 8.14 8.37 -21.90
CA VAL A 14 7.66 9.74 -22.00
C VAL A 14 8.41 10.67 -21.03
N VAL A 15 8.54 11.93 -21.43
CA VAL A 15 9.13 13.02 -20.63
C VAL A 15 8.05 14.08 -20.43
N GLY A 16 7.94 14.61 -19.22
CA GLY A 16 6.91 15.59 -18.86
C GLY A 16 6.26 15.30 -17.51
N THR A 17 5.07 15.86 -17.34
CA THR A 17 4.31 15.83 -16.09
C THR A 17 2.98 15.14 -16.31
N PHE A 18 2.68 14.11 -15.52
CA PHE A 18 1.52 13.24 -15.69
C PHE A 18 0.69 13.16 -14.40
N PRO A 19 -0.63 13.39 -14.46
CA PRO A 19 -1.51 13.14 -13.33
C PRO A 19 -1.63 11.63 -13.09
N VAL A 20 -1.66 11.24 -11.81
CA VAL A 20 -1.82 9.86 -11.36
C VAL A 20 -3.02 9.83 -10.41
N SER A 21 -3.96 8.92 -10.67
CA SER A 21 -5.07 8.61 -9.76
C SER A 21 -5.39 7.13 -9.92
N THR A 22 -4.95 6.32 -8.97
CA THR A 22 -5.10 4.86 -9.06
C THR A 22 -5.20 4.20 -7.70
N LYS A 23 -5.84 3.03 -7.68
CA LYS A 23 -5.87 2.13 -6.54
C LYS A 23 -4.86 1.00 -6.73
N PHE A 24 -4.27 0.54 -5.64
CA PHE A 24 -3.34 -0.58 -5.65
C PHE A 24 -3.43 -1.37 -4.35
N THR A 25 -3.23 -2.68 -4.46
CA THR A 25 -3.05 -3.55 -3.30
C THR A 25 -1.65 -3.37 -2.75
N HIS A 26 -1.55 -3.25 -1.44
CA HIS A 26 -0.30 -3.04 -0.74
C HIS A 26 -0.15 -4.08 0.37
N ALA A 27 0.82 -4.98 0.20
CA ALA A 27 1.13 -6.01 1.17
C ALA A 27 2.01 -5.44 2.29
N THR A 28 1.41 -5.07 3.42
CA THR A 28 2.16 -4.46 4.53
C THR A 28 3.14 -5.45 5.18
N GLY A 29 2.78 -6.75 5.18
CA GLY A 29 3.60 -7.83 5.70
C GLY A 29 4.87 -8.14 4.91
N ASP A 30 5.02 -7.65 3.67
CA ASP A 30 6.25 -7.83 2.88
C ASP A 30 7.46 -7.15 3.53
N TYR A 31 7.24 -6.08 4.30
CA TYR A 31 8.31 -5.24 4.83
C TYR A 31 8.06 -4.73 6.26
N ASN A 32 6.85 -4.91 6.82
CA ASN A 32 6.53 -4.55 8.19
C ASN A 32 5.74 -5.68 8.87
N VAL A 33 6.43 -6.44 9.74
CA VAL A 33 5.86 -7.59 10.46
C VAL A 33 4.73 -7.19 11.41
N ILE A 34 4.77 -5.98 11.98
CA ILE A 34 3.75 -5.51 12.92
C ILE A 34 2.50 -5.11 12.15
N THR A 35 2.63 -4.25 11.14
CA THR A 35 1.49 -3.80 10.32
C THR A 35 0.86 -4.98 9.55
N GLY A 36 1.70 -5.89 9.03
CA GLY A 36 1.23 -7.11 8.37
C GLY A 36 0.47 -8.07 9.26
N ALA A 37 0.75 -8.07 10.57
CA ALA A 37 0.07 -8.97 11.50
C ALA A 37 -1.40 -8.63 11.69
N TYR A 38 -1.80 -7.35 11.64
CA TYR A 38 -3.19 -6.94 11.90
C TYR A 38 -3.91 -6.27 10.73
N LEU A 39 -3.20 -5.70 9.74
CA LEU A 39 -3.82 -5.17 8.52
C LEU A 39 -3.66 -6.11 7.31
N GLY A 40 -2.58 -6.90 7.27
CA GLY A 40 -2.30 -7.79 6.14
C GLY A 40 -2.15 -7.02 4.82
N ASN A 41 -2.96 -7.40 3.82
CA ASN A 41 -3.01 -6.72 2.53
C ASN A 41 -4.10 -5.65 2.55
N ILE A 42 -3.71 -4.40 2.31
CA ILE A 42 -4.63 -3.26 2.27
C ILE A 42 -4.81 -2.73 0.84
N THR A 43 -5.95 -2.09 0.58
CA THR A 43 -6.19 -1.39 -0.68
C THR A 43 -5.99 0.10 -0.46
N LEU A 44 -5.01 0.67 -1.15
CA LEU A 44 -4.69 2.09 -1.06
C LEU A 44 -5.10 2.80 -2.35
N LYS A 45 -5.45 4.07 -2.24
CA LYS A 45 -5.62 4.99 -3.37
C LYS A 45 -4.55 6.07 -3.30
N THR A 46 -3.94 6.38 -4.43
CA THR A 46 -3.01 7.49 -4.54
C THR A 46 -3.40 8.47 -5.63
N GLU A 47 -3.25 9.75 -5.33
CA GLU A 47 -3.59 10.87 -6.20
C GLU A 47 -2.45 11.90 -6.15
N GLY A 48 -1.93 12.28 -7.32
CA GLY A 48 -0.79 13.18 -7.39
C GLY A 48 -0.22 13.32 -8.79
N THR A 49 1.05 13.69 -8.85
CA THR A 49 1.74 14.06 -10.08
C THR A 49 3.08 13.34 -10.19
N LEU A 50 3.31 12.69 -11.34
CA LEU A 50 4.59 12.12 -11.72
C LEU A 50 5.29 13.03 -12.72
N THR A 51 6.50 13.48 -12.39
CA THR A 51 7.36 14.25 -13.30
C THR A 51 8.53 13.38 -13.74
N ILE A 52 8.77 13.30 -15.05
CA ILE A 52 9.89 12.57 -15.66
C ILE A 52 10.71 13.56 -16.48
N SER A 53 11.99 13.68 -16.17
CA SER A 53 12.95 14.53 -16.87
C SER A 53 13.64 13.79 -18.02
N ALA A 54 14.14 14.54 -19.00
CA ALA A 54 14.83 13.98 -20.18
C ALA A 54 16.08 13.14 -19.82
N ASN A 55 16.72 13.41 -18.68
CA ASN A 55 17.85 12.65 -18.16
C ASN A 55 17.46 11.34 -17.45
N GLY A 56 16.18 10.95 -17.48
CA GLY A 56 15.66 9.75 -16.84
C GLY A 56 15.37 9.88 -15.35
N SER A 57 15.61 11.05 -14.73
CA SER A 57 15.18 11.32 -13.36
C SER A 57 13.67 11.40 -13.28
N ARG A 58 13.08 10.85 -12.23
CA ARG A 58 11.64 10.87 -11.99
C ARG A 58 11.31 11.18 -10.53
N THR A 59 10.24 11.94 -10.34
CA THR A 59 9.73 12.29 -9.02
C THR A 59 8.22 12.15 -9.01
N TYR A 60 7.70 11.37 -8.06
CA TYR A 60 6.29 11.29 -7.76
C TYR A 60 6.00 12.12 -6.51
N ASN A 61 5.02 13.03 -6.60
CA ASN A 61 4.49 13.76 -5.46
C ASN A 61 2.99 13.51 -5.39
N GLY A 62 2.48 13.00 -4.28
CA GLY A 62 1.07 12.71 -4.17
C GLY A 62 0.63 12.41 -2.76
N VAL A 63 -0.65 12.14 -2.62
CA VAL A 63 -1.29 11.69 -1.40
C VAL A 63 -1.59 10.20 -1.52
N VAL A 64 -1.50 9.47 -0.40
CA VAL A 64 -1.97 8.10 -0.26
C VAL A 64 -2.99 8.04 0.87
N ARG A 65 -4.13 7.42 0.60
CA ARG A 65 -5.21 7.18 1.57
C ARG A 65 -5.71 5.75 1.45
N SER A 66 -6.37 5.25 2.49
CA SER A 66 -7.07 3.98 2.38
C SER A 66 -8.21 4.09 1.37
N TYR A 67 -8.37 3.06 0.53
CA TYR A 67 -9.52 2.97 -0.36
C TYR A 67 -10.68 2.22 0.30
N ASP A 68 -10.36 1.13 1.01
CA ASP A 68 -11.30 0.44 1.88
C ASP A 68 -11.24 1.07 3.27
N ASP A 69 -12.38 1.56 3.75
CA ASP A 69 -12.45 2.19 5.06
C ASP A 69 -12.37 1.16 6.19
N LYS A 70 -12.70 -0.12 5.91
CA LYS A 70 -12.86 -1.19 6.91
C LYS A 70 -12.02 -2.41 6.55
N TYR A 71 -11.10 -2.79 7.44
CA TYR A 71 -10.34 -4.04 7.33
C TYR A 71 -10.75 -5.03 8.40
N ASP A 72 -11.00 -6.28 8.01
CA ASP A 72 -11.43 -7.33 8.92
C ASP A 72 -10.22 -7.98 9.61
N PHE A 73 -10.20 -7.91 10.95
CA PHE A 73 -9.18 -8.59 11.76
C PHE A 73 -9.63 -10.02 12.02
N ASN A 74 -9.20 -10.95 11.15
CA ASN A 74 -9.46 -12.37 11.28
C ASN A 74 -8.22 -13.21 10.95
N ALA A 75 -8.25 -14.49 11.33
CA ALA A 75 -7.12 -15.40 11.14
C ALA A 75 -6.64 -15.53 9.67
N SER A 76 -7.49 -15.26 8.70
CA SER A 76 -7.16 -15.34 7.27
C SER A 76 -6.47 -14.07 6.75
N THR A 77 -6.55 -12.94 7.47
CA THR A 77 -5.92 -11.67 7.07
C THR A 77 -4.53 -11.47 7.66
N HIS A 78 -4.15 -12.23 8.70
CA HIS A 78 -2.83 -12.17 9.32
C HIS A 78 -1.72 -12.69 8.38
N ARG A 79 -0.62 -11.94 8.24
CA ARG A 79 0.57 -12.34 7.48
C ARG A 79 1.86 -12.10 8.28
N GLY A 80 2.83 -13.01 8.13
CA GLY A 80 4.12 -12.98 8.84
C GLY A 80 4.14 -13.83 10.12
N VAL A 81 5.32 -13.97 10.73
CA VAL A 81 5.59 -14.86 11.87
C VAL A 81 4.73 -14.56 13.12
N ILE A 82 4.37 -13.30 13.34
CA ILE A 82 3.47 -12.89 14.43
C ILE A 82 2.02 -13.26 14.09
N GLY A 83 1.64 -13.16 12.81
CA GLY A 83 0.32 -13.55 12.33
C GLY A 83 0.02 -15.04 12.55
N GLU A 84 1.00 -15.92 12.33
CA GLU A 84 0.87 -17.35 12.63
C GLU A 84 0.66 -17.62 14.11
N SER A 85 1.33 -16.87 14.98
CA SER A 85 1.17 -16.99 16.43
C SER A 85 -0.22 -16.51 16.89
N LEU A 86 -0.72 -15.40 16.31
CA LEU A 86 -2.07 -14.89 16.57
C LEU A 86 -3.15 -15.86 16.10
N THR A 87 -2.95 -16.50 14.94
CA THR A 87 -3.86 -17.54 14.44
C THR A 87 -3.92 -18.75 15.38
N ARG A 88 -2.77 -19.17 15.95
CA ARG A 88 -2.73 -20.24 16.97
C ARG A 88 -3.44 -19.85 18.26
N LEU A 89 -3.28 -18.60 18.72
CA LEU A 89 -3.98 -18.10 19.92
C LEU A 89 -5.50 -18.03 19.72
N ARG A 90 -5.98 -17.60 18.55
CA ARG A 90 -7.43 -17.60 18.24
C ARG A 90 -8.02 -19.02 18.21
N ALA A 91 -7.24 -20.02 17.78
CA ALA A 91 -7.70 -21.41 17.83
C ALA A 91 -7.89 -21.92 19.29
N MET A 92 -7.22 -21.30 20.26
CA MET A 92 -7.32 -21.65 21.68
C MET A 92 -8.34 -20.81 22.45
N PHE A 93 -8.69 -19.61 21.96
CA PHE A 93 -9.56 -18.67 22.67
C PHE A 93 -10.70 -18.16 21.78
N SER A 94 -11.93 -18.19 22.32
CA SER A 94 -13.10 -17.61 21.65
C SER A 94 -12.96 -16.08 21.55
N GLY A 95 -13.17 -15.53 20.35
CA GLY A 95 -13.09 -14.09 20.09
C GLY A 95 -14.07 -13.65 19.00
N LYS A 96 -14.36 -12.35 18.94
CA LYS A 96 -15.22 -11.76 17.91
C LYS A 96 -14.39 -10.97 16.90
N GLU A 97 -14.69 -11.15 15.62
CA GLU A 97 -14.12 -10.36 14.52
C GLU A 97 -14.61 -8.92 14.63
N TYR A 98 -13.75 -7.99 14.23
CA TYR A 98 -14.06 -6.56 14.22
C TYR A 98 -13.35 -5.87 13.04
N GLN A 99 -13.85 -4.69 12.70
CA GLN A 99 -13.34 -3.88 11.62
C GLN A 99 -12.39 -2.81 12.15
N ILE A 100 -11.25 -2.64 11.49
CA ILE A 100 -10.29 -1.57 11.76
C ILE A 100 -10.47 -0.48 10.71
N LEU A 101 -10.72 0.75 11.17
CA LEU A 101 -10.78 1.92 10.30
C LEU A 101 -9.37 2.47 10.04
N LEU A 102 -9.04 2.70 8.77
CA LEU A 102 -7.76 3.30 8.37
C LEU A 102 -8.01 4.71 7.80
N LEU A 103 -8.29 5.64 8.71
CA LEU A 103 -8.59 7.03 8.38
C LEU A 103 -7.32 7.87 8.17
N GLY A 104 -7.48 8.97 7.45
CA GLY A 104 -6.42 9.94 7.19
C GLY A 104 -5.69 9.69 5.87
N GLU A 105 -4.68 10.52 5.64
CA GLU A 105 -3.90 10.52 4.42
C GLU A 105 -2.44 10.89 4.71
N ILE A 106 -1.52 10.42 3.87
CA ILE A 106 -0.11 10.77 3.95
C ILE A 106 0.35 11.39 2.63
N HIS A 107 1.11 12.47 2.73
CA HIS A 107 1.80 13.07 1.59
C HIS A 107 3.11 12.33 1.37
N ILE A 108 3.33 11.85 0.14
CA ILE A 108 4.54 11.14 -0.24
C ILE A 108 5.26 11.87 -1.36
N LYS A 109 6.60 11.84 -1.28
CA LYS A 109 7.50 12.32 -2.33
C LYS A 109 8.58 11.28 -2.56
N GLU A 110 8.47 10.56 -3.67
CA GLU A 110 9.38 9.47 -4.03
C GLU A 110 10.14 9.83 -5.30
N SER A 111 11.45 9.61 -5.29
CA SER A 111 12.33 9.92 -6.43
C SER A 111 13.06 8.68 -6.91
N GLY A 112 13.46 8.66 -8.18
CA GLY A 112 14.34 7.63 -8.72
C GLY A 112 14.92 8.02 -10.06
N LYS A 113 15.76 7.16 -10.62
CA LYS A 113 16.33 7.32 -11.96
C LYS A 113 16.08 6.07 -12.79
N ARG A 114 15.84 6.26 -14.09
CA ARG A 114 15.75 5.16 -15.05
C ARG A 114 17.08 4.46 -15.23
#